data_AF-A0A1V8ZYE7-F1
#
_entry.id   AF-A0A1V8ZYE7-F1
#
_cell.length_a   1.000
_cell.length_b   1.000
_cell.length_c   1.000
_cell.angle_alpha   90.00
_cell.angle_beta   90.00
_cell.angle_gamma   90.00
#
_symmetry.space_group_name_H-M   'P 1'
#
loop_
_entity.id
_entity.type
_entity.pdbx_description
1 polymer ?
#
loop_
_entity_poly.entity_id
_entity_poly.type
_entity_poly.pdbx_seq_one_letter_code
_entity_poly.pdbx_strand_id
1 'polypeptide(L)'
;MAVRERLTRFTAEIFASLARADQRAKAELYLRGLLLEGGRKSMLPMARCLGVDHQVLQHFVTSSTWKLSPVRARLARRAVQLLQPLAWAVGDVALPKDGADSPCVARQYTDHLKRVTNCQVGVGVHLVGDTAAAANWRLFVPSEWDATGGSSPGDIIWRRRRCRVPSTERHRPKWMLAVEMLDELVGWGLRPPVVVAGAGYGEHTGFRAALDRRGLPYLVRAGGEVVSGAVIRPQEIRRRMELGGRELIERFGLGHFEGRSWIGWNRHVTLASAAQLFSTSERLRETEGRDRETA
;
A
#
# COMPACT_ATOMS: atom_id res chain seq x y z
N MET A 1 -3.45 18.96 22.24
CA MET A 1 -4.73 18.28 22.54
C MET A 1 -5.52 17.94 21.27
N ALA A 2 -5.75 18.89 20.37
CA ALA A 2 -6.60 18.68 19.18
C ALA A 2 -6.17 17.55 18.21
N VAL A 3 -4.86 17.37 17.93
CA VAL A 3 -4.37 16.32 17.01
C VAL A 3 -4.67 14.91 17.55
N ARG A 4 -4.53 14.69 18.86
CA ARG A 4 -4.76 13.38 19.50
C ARG A 4 -6.23 12.97 19.43
N GLU A 5 -7.14 13.92 19.62
CA GLU A 5 -8.59 13.69 19.47
C GLU A 5 -8.95 13.39 18.02
N ARG A 6 -8.35 14.11 17.05
CA ARG A 6 -8.53 13.82 15.63
C ARG A 6 -8.01 12.43 15.26
N LEU A 7 -6.87 12.01 15.79
CA LEU A 7 -6.33 10.66 15.60
C LEU A 7 -7.28 9.61 16.19
N THR A 8 -7.82 9.86 17.38
CA THR A 8 -8.78 8.96 18.04
C THR A 8 -10.05 8.80 17.17
N ARG A 9 -10.59 9.91 16.66
CA ARG A 9 -11.75 9.88 15.75
C ARG A 9 -11.43 9.16 14.43
N PHE A 10 -10.27 9.44 13.84
CA PHE A 10 -9.83 8.80 12.60
C PHE A 10 -9.67 7.29 12.78
N THR A 11 -9.04 6.84 13.86
CA THR A 11 -8.84 5.41 14.13
C THR A 11 -10.16 4.70 14.45
N ALA A 12 -11.05 5.34 15.23
CA ALA A 12 -12.40 4.84 15.46
C ALA A 12 -13.17 4.67 14.14
N GLU A 13 -13.04 5.62 13.21
CA GLU A 13 -13.60 5.52 11.87
C GLU A 13 -12.95 4.37 11.09
N ILE A 14 -11.65 4.40 10.82
CA ILE A 14 -10.99 3.44 9.91
C ILE A 14 -11.10 1.99 10.43
N PHE A 15 -11.02 1.80 11.75
CA PHE A 15 -11.00 0.48 12.38
C PHE A 15 -12.34 0.04 12.96
N ALA A 16 -13.45 0.72 12.64
CA ALA A 16 -14.79 0.34 13.11
C ALA A 16 -15.19 -1.11 12.74
N SER A 17 -14.64 -1.66 11.66
CA SER A 17 -14.90 -3.04 11.21
C SER A 17 -14.21 -4.11 12.06
N LEU A 18 -13.30 -3.72 12.96
CA LEU A 18 -12.72 -4.64 13.94
C LEU A 18 -13.73 -4.91 15.04
N ALA A 19 -14.25 -6.15 15.11
CA ALA A 19 -15.32 -6.51 16.05
C ALA A 19 -14.93 -6.29 17.52
N ARG A 20 -13.68 -6.63 17.88
CA ARG A 20 -13.23 -6.60 19.28
C ARG A 20 -12.64 -5.24 19.66
N ALA A 21 -13.05 -4.72 20.82
CA ALA A 21 -12.53 -3.47 21.36
C ALA A 21 -11.00 -3.49 21.54
N ASP A 22 -10.45 -4.63 21.99
CA ASP A 22 -9.01 -4.79 22.16
C ASP A 22 -8.23 -4.77 20.82
N GLN A 23 -8.87 -5.15 19.70
CA GLN A 23 -8.27 -5.02 18.38
C GLN A 23 -8.25 -3.56 17.92
N ARG A 24 -9.31 -2.79 18.18
CA ARG A 24 -9.38 -1.35 17.88
C ARG A 24 -8.33 -0.58 18.66
N ALA A 25 -8.18 -0.85 19.96
CA ALA A 25 -7.15 -0.24 20.80
C ALA A 25 -5.73 -0.55 20.29
N LYS A 26 -5.47 -1.81 19.90
CA LYS A 26 -4.17 -2.20 19.32
C LYS A 26 -3.92 -1.58 17.93
N ALA A 27 -4.97 -1.36 17.14
CA ALA A 27 -4.87 -0.69 15.84
C ALA A 27 -4.48 0.78 16.01
N GLU A 28 -5.11 1.50 16.94
CA GLU A 28 -4.73 2.86 17.31
C GLU A 28 -3.30 2.92 17.84
N LEU A 29 -2.94 2.02 18.76
CA LEU A 29 -1.58 1.93 19.32
C LEU A 29 -0.52 1.72 18.23
N TYR A 30 -0.77 0.82 17.28
CA TYR A 30 0.13 0.58 16.16
C TYR A 30 0.23 1.83 15.27
N LEU A 31 -0.89 2.49 14.98
CA LEU A 31 -0.91 3.71 14.16
C LEU A 31 -0.11 4.85 14.83
N ARG A 32 -0.25 5.02 16.15
CA ARG A 32 0.56 5.96 16.93
C ARG A 32 2.05 5.67 16.79
N GLY A 33 2.46 4.41 16.82
CA GLY A 33 3.85 4.00 16.59
C GLY A 33 4.38 4.41 15.22
N LEU A 34 3.58 4.24 14.18
CA LEU A 34 3.93 4.63 12.81
C LEU A 34 3.99 6.16 12.62
N LEU A 35 3.24 6.91 13.43
CA LEU A 35 3.18 8.38 13.41
C LEU A 35 4.20 9.05 14.33
N LEU A 36 5.05 8.30 15.05
CA LEU A 36 6.13 8.87 15.83
C LEU A 36 7.08 9.68 14.90
N GLU A 37 7.71 10.72 15.42
CA GLU A 37 8.75 11.45 14.68
C GLU A 37 10.12 10.80 14.87
N GLY A 38 10.93 10.76 13.80
CA GLY A 38 12.29 10.22 13.81
C GLY A 38 12.42 8.70 14.05
N GLY A 39 13.58 8.14 13.68
CA GLY A 39 13.94 6.75 13.98
C GLY A 39 13.21 5.66 13.19
N ARG A 40 13.69 4.42 13.35
CA ARG A 40 13.18 3.21 12.68
C ARG A 40 11.77 2.86 13.17
N LYS A 41 10.84 2.57 12.26
CA LYS A 41 9.44 2.19 12.56
C LYS A 41 9.21 0.67 12.54
N SER A 42 10.16 -0.09 13.08
CA SER A 42 9.95 -1.53 13.33
C SER A 42 9.29 -1.75 14.69
N MET A 43 8.79 -2.96 14.97
CA MET A 43 7.95 -3.21 16.14
C MET A 43 8.66 -2.91 17.46
N LEU A 44 9.94 -3.26 17.58
CA LEU A 44 10.70 -3.07 18.81
C LEU A 44 10.97 -1.58 19.11
N PRO A 45 11.52 -0.76 18.20
CA PRO A 45 11.64 0.68 18.40
C PRO A 45 10.29 1.36 18.70
N MET A 46 9.23 1.06 17.93
CA MET A 46 7.91 1.63 18.18
C MET A 46 7.39 1.29 19.58
N ALA A 47 7.52 0.03 19.99
CA ALA A 47 7.07 -0.43 21.30
C ALA A 47 7.82 0.25 22.45
N ARG A 48 9.14 0.44 22.32
CA ARG A 48 9.96 1.19 23.28
C ARG A 48 9.45 2.63 23.44
N CYS A 49 9.24 3.34 22.34
CA CYS A 49 8.72 4.71 22.38
C CYS A 49 7.29 4.80 22.93
N LEU A 50 6.48 3.76 22.72
CA LEU A 50 5.10 3.69 23.21
C LEU A 50 4.99 3.16 24.66
N GLY A 51 6.08 2.68 25.26
CA GLY A 51 6.08 2.10 26.61
C GLY A 51 5.31 0.78 26.70
N VAL A 52 5.34 -0.06 25.66
CA VAL A 52 4.63 -1.35 25.61
C VAL A 52 5.59 -2.48 25.24
N ASP A 53 5.18 -3.73 25.47
CA ASP A 53 5.88 -4.88 24.92
C ASP A 53 5.67 -4.97 23.39
N HIS A 54 6.77 -5.11 22.66
CA HIS A 54 6.77 -5.33 21.21
C HIS A 54 5.92 -6.54 20.77
N GLN A 55 5.77 -7.55 21.62
CA GLN A 55 4.93 -8.72 21.34
C GLN A 55 3.47 -8.32 21.10
N VAL A 56 2.99 -7.25 21.72
CA VAL A 56 1.62 -6.73 21.50
C VAL A 56 1.45 -6.27 20.06
N LEU A 57 2.42 -5.51 19.53
CA LEU A 57 2.41 -5.03 18.15
C LEU A 57 2.58 -6.18 17.17
N GLN A 58 3.50 -7.11 17.47
CA GLN A 58 3.74 -8.30 16.66
C GLN A 58 2.50 -9.19 16.57
N HIS A 59 1.87 -9.52 17.71
CA HIS A 59 0.68 -10.34 17.74
C HIS A 59 -0.47 -9.68 16.96
N PHE A 60 -0.65 -8.36 17.12
CA PHE A 60 -1.70 -7.63 16.42
C PHE A 60 -1.60 -7.74 14.88
N VAL A 61 -0.40 -7.63 14.31
CA VAL A 61 -0.24 -7.71 12.85
C VAL A 61 -0.08 -9.15 12.35
N THR A 62 0.53 -10.07 13.12
CA THR A 62 0.83 -11.42 12.61
C THR A 62 -0.23 -12.47 12.92
N SER A 63 -0.92 -12.35 14.05
CA SER A 63 -1.69 -13.47 14.63
C SER A 63 -3.13 -13.12 15.00
N SER A 64 -3.43 -11.84 15.22
CA SER A 64 -4.81 -11.37 15.41
C SER A 64 -5.70 -11.79 14.24
N THR A 65 -7.01 -11.88 14.43
CA THR A 65 -7.94 -12.50 13.45
C THR A 65 -8.65 -11.51 12.53
N TRP A 66 -8.27 -10.22 12.57
CA TRP A 66 -9.01 -9.19 11.83
C TRP A 66 -8.83 -9.28 10.30
N LYS A 67 -9.91 -8.92 9.59
CA LYS A 67 -9.99 -8.99 8.12
C LYS A 67 -9.48 -7.70 7.46
N LEU A 68 -8.67 -7.85 6.41
CA LEU A 68 -8.06 -6.73 5.68
C LEU A 68 -9.09 -5.92 4.87
N SER A 69 -9.92 -6.60 4.09
CA SER A 69 -10.81 -5.98 3.11
C SER A 69 -11.73 -4.91 3.72
N PRO A 70 -12.43 -5.15 4.86
CA PRO A 70 -13.25 -4.11 5.48
C PRO A 70 -12.47 -2.86 5.93
N VAL A 71 -11.23 -3.02 6.40
CA VAL A 71 -10.37 -1.89 6.80
C VAL A 71 -9.90 -1.11 5.57
N ARG A 72 -9.44 -1.81 4.52
CA ARG A 72 -9.04 -1.18 3.25
C ARG A 72 -10.19 -0.45 2.56
N ALA A 73 -11.40 -1.01 2.59
CA ALA A 73 -12.59 -0.36 2.03
C ALA A 73 -12.91 0.96 2.74
N ARG A 74 -12.83 1.00 4.08
CA ARG A 74 -13.05 2.23 4.86
C ARG A 74 -11.95 3.25 4.60
N LEU A 75 -10.69 2.80 4.55
CA LEU A 75 -9.55 3.65 4.23
C LEU A 75 -9.67 4.26 2.83
N ALA A 76 -10.01 3.46 1.82
CA ALA A 76 -10.16 3.94 0.44
C ALA A 76 -11.31 4.95 0.31
N ARG A 77 -12.47 4.70 0.95
CA ARG A 77 -13.59 5.67 0.98
C ARG A 77 -13.19 6.98 1.64
N ARG A 78 -12.51 6.91 2.79
CA ARG A 78 -12.02 8.12 3.48
C ARG A 78 -11.01 8.89 2.64
N ALA A 79 -10.13 8.18 1.93
CA ALA A 79 -9.16 8.78 1.03
C ALA A 79 -9.80 9.45 -0.19
N VAL A 80 -10.84 8.87 -0.79
CA VAL A 80 -11.61 9.52 -1.86
C VAL A 80 -12.24 10.83 -1.36
N GLN A 81 -12.88 10.80 -0.19
CA GLN A 81 -13.50 12.00 0.38
C GLN A 81 -12.49 13.12 0.66
N LEU A 82 -11.32 12.76 1.19
CA LEU A 82 -10.28 13.72 1.53
C LEU A 82 -9.59 14.30 0.30
N LEU A 83 -9.28 13.45 -0.69
CA LEU A 83 -8.39 13.82 -1.79
C LEU A 83 -9.11 14.28 -3.05
N GLN A 84 -10.39 13.93 -3.22
CA GLN A 84 -11.15 14.14 -4.46
C GLN A 84 -10.30 13.78 -5.69
N PRO A 85 -9.83 12.52 -5.78
CA PRO A 85 -8.71 12.17 -6.64
C PRO A 85 -9.03 12.42 -8.11
N LEU A 86 -8.08 13.04 -8.81
CA LEU A 86 -8.11 13.24 -10.26
C LEU A 86 -7.87 11.93 -11.01
N ALA A 87 -7.14 10.99 -10.40
CA ALA A 87 -6.82 9.69 -11.00
C ALA A 87 -6.61 8.61 -9.94
N TRP A 88 -6.75 7.35 -10.36
CA TRP A 88 -6.18 6.20 -9.64
C TRP A 88 -4.90 5.78 -10.34
N ALA A 89 -3.76 5.91 -9.67
CA ALA A 89 -2.46 5.53 -10.20
C ALA A 89 -2.09 4.11 -9.78
N VAL A 90 -1.68 3.28 -10.74
CA VAL A 90 -1.15 1.93 -10.52
C VAL A 90 0.37 1.98 -10.59
N GLY A 91 1.02 1.43 -9.57
CA GLY A 91 2.47 1.32 -9.50
C GLY A 91 2.90 0.19 -8.58
N ASP A 92 4.21 -0.01 -8.48
CA ASP A 92 4.79 -0.87 -7.47
C ASP A 92 5.92 -0.18 -6.71
N VAL A 93 6.17 -0.71 -5.51
CA VAL A 93 7.29 -0.30 -4.67
C VAL A 93 8.17 -1.52 -4.39
N ALA A 94 9.47 -1.31 -4.45
CA ALA A 94 10.46 -2.30 -4.07
C ALA A 94 10.91 -2.05 -2.63
N LEU A 95 10.90 -3.09 -1.80
CA LEU A 95 11.31 -3.06 -0.40
C LEU A 95 12.54 -3.94 -0.24
N PRO A 96 13.77 -3.37 -0.29
CA PRO A 96 15.00 -4.13 -0.10
C PRO A 96 15.00 -4.94 1.19
N LYS A 97 15.61 -6.13 1.15
CA LYS A 97 15.77 -7.03 2.29
C LYS A 97 17.15 -7.65 2.27
N ASP A 98 17.74 -7.80 3.44
CA ASP A 98 19.08 -8.38 3.59
C ASP A 98 19.06 -9.93 3.63
N GLY A 99 17.90 -10.54 3.88
CA GLY A 99 17.75 -12.00 4.05
C GLY A 99 16.72 -12.66 3.14
N ALA A 100 16.64 -13.99 3.24
CA ALA A 100 15.74 -14.84 2.44
C ALA A 100 14.41 -15.20 3.15
N ASP A 101 14.24 -14.75 4.39
CA ASP A 101 13.19 -15.18 5.34
C ASP A 101 11.90 -14.32 5.29
N SER A 102 11.86 -13.29 4.44
CA SER A 102 10.64 -12.48 4.24
C SER A 102 9.77 -13.10 3.14
N PRO A 103 8.42 -13.02 3.24
CA PRO A 103 7.54 -13.59 2.22
C PRO A 103 7.85 -12.95 0.86
N CYS A 104 7.97 -13.78 -0.18
CA CYS A 104 8.13 -13.31 -1.57
C CYS A 104 9.35 -12.42 -1.80
N VAL A 105 10.39 -12.58 -0.98
CA VAL A 105 11.67 -11.91 -1.20
C VAL A 105 12.48 -12.68 -2.26
N ALA A 106 12.89 -11.98 -3.31
CA ALA A 106 13.72 -12.52 -4.39
C ALA A 106 14.56 -11.40 -5.02
N ARG A 107 15.61 -11.79 -5.76
CA ARG A 107 16.41 -10.87 -6.58
C ARG A 107 15.61 -10.47 -7.81
N GLN A 108 15.22 -9.21 -7.89
CA GLN A 108 14.34 -8.70 -8.94
C GLN A 108 14.84 -7.35 -9.43
N TYR A 109 14.76 -7.11 -10.74
CA TYR A 109 14.88 -5.75 -11.28
C TYR A 109 13.56 -5.01 -11.01
N THR A 110 13.66 -3.77 -10.55
CA THR A 110 12.49 -2.89 -10.38
C THR A 110 12.81 -1.53 -10.96
N ASP A 111 11.82 -0.93 -11.62
CA ASP A 111 11.98 0.36 -12.27
C ASP A 111 12.35 1.47 -11.29
N HIS A 112 11.90 1.36 -10.04
CA HIS A 112 12.21 2.32 -8.98
C HIS A 112 13.67 2.24 -8.51
N LEU A 113 14.24 1.04 -8.38
CA LEU A 113 15.62 0.86 -7.90
C LEU A 113 16.66 0.87 -9.03
N LYS A 114 16.23 0.70 -10.29
CA LYS A 114 17.10 0.65 -11.49
C LYS A 114 18.24 -0.37 -11.43
N ARG A 115 18.13 -1.37 -10.55
CA ARG A 115 19.10 -2.45 -10.37
C ARG A 115 18.42 -3.70 -9.86
N VAL A 116 19.06 -4.86 -10.06
CA VAL A 116 18.62 -6.12 -9.46
C VAL A 116 18.96 -6.11 -7.98
N THR A 117 17.94 -6.15 -7.12
CA THR A 117 18.10 -6.15 -5.65
C THR A 117 17.28 -7.27 -5.03
N ASN A 118 17.76 -7.88 -3.94
CA ASN A 118 16.94 -8.76 -3.12
C ASN A 118 15.86 -7.93 -2.42
N CYS A 119 14.61 -8.08 -2.84
CA CYS A 119 13.52 -7.24 -2.36
C CYS A 119 12.18 -7.97 -2.38
N GLN A 120 11.24 -7.44 -1.61
CA GLN A 120 9.82 -7.68 -1.81
C GLN A 120 9.26 -6.62 -2.75
N VAL A 121 8.25 -6.96 -3.54
CA VAL A 121 7.56 -5.99 -4.40
C VAL A 121 6.10 -5.89 -3.99
N GLY A 122 5.67 -4.70 -3.59
CA GLY A 122 4.27 -4.38 -3.32
C GLY A 122 3.65 -3.66 -4.52
N VAL A 123 2.65 -4.25 -5.16
CA VAL A 123 1.83 -3.59 -6.18
C VAL A 123 0.74 -2.80 -5.46
N GLY A 124 0.55 -1.53 -5.82
CA GLY A 124 -0.38 -0.62 -5.16
C GLY A 124 -1.28 0.14 -6.14
N VAL A 125 -2.50 0.45 -5.68
CA VAL A 125 -3.36 1.47 -6.29
C VAL A 125 -3.37 2.69 -5.37
N HIS A 126 -3.01 3.85 -5.90
CA HIS A 126 -2.95 5.12 -5.19
C HIS A 126 -4.02 6.08 -5.72
N LEU A 127 -4.71 6.76 -4.82
CA LEU A 127 -5.63 7.85 -5.16
C LEU A 127 -4.81 9.13 -5.24
N VAL A 128 -4.85 9.79 -6.39
CA VAL A 128 -4.00 10.95 -6.66
C VAL A 128 -4.86 12.18 -6.96
N GLY A 129 -4.82 13.15 -6.04
CA GLY A 129 -5.27 14.53 -6.23
C GLY A 129 -4.04 15.46 -6.20
N ASP A 130 -4.09 16.54 -5.43
CA ASP A 130 -2.91 17.41 -5.16
C ASP A 130 -1.81 16.71 -4.37
N THR A 131 -2.19 15.66 -3.65
CA THR A 131 -1.31 14.70 -3.01
C THR A 131 -1.81 13.29 -3.31
N ALA A 132 -1.11 12.27 -2.81
CA ALA A 132 -1.44 10.88 -3.05
C ALA A 132 -1.56 10.08 -1.75
N ALA A 133 -2.49 9.13 -1.71
CA ALA A 133 -2.60 8.13 -0.65
C ALA A 133 -2.85 6.74 -1.24
N ALA A 134 -2.21 5.72 -0.67
CA ALA A 134 -2.43 4.35 -1.11
C ALA A 134 -3.80 3.81 -0.65
N ALA A 135 -4.56 3.23 -1.58
CA ALA A 135 -5.90 2.69 -1.34
C ALA A 135 -5.90 1.17 -1.14
N ASN A 136 -5.09 0.46 -1.91
CA ASN A 136 -5.06 -1.00 -1.90
C ASN A 136 -3.68 -1.52 -2.30
N TRP A 137 -3.39 -2.75 -1.88
CA TRP A 137 -2.07 -3.38 -2.05
C TRP A 137 -2.17 -4.88 -2.36
N ARG A 138 -1.16 -5.39 -3.06
CA ARG A 138 -0.85 -6.81 -3.20
C ARG A 138 0.65 -7.04 -3.05
N LEU A 139 1.03 -8.07 -2.29
CA LEU A 139 2.39 -8.57 -2.31
C LEU A 139 2.57 -9.42 -3.57
N PHE A 140 3.51 -9.06 -4.42
CA PHE A 140 3.81 -9.84 -5.61
C PHE A 140 4.54 -11.13 -5.25
N VAL A 141 4.04 -12.27 -5.74
CA VAL A 141 4.73 -13.57 -5.64
C VAL A 141 5.64 -13.70 -6.87
N PRO A 142 6.97 -13.60 -6.73
CA PRO A 142 7.88 -13.78 -7.85
C PRO A 142 7.96 -15.27 -8.24
N SER A 143 8.42 -15.56 -9.45
CA SER A 143 8.41 -16.92 -9.99
C SER A 143 9.27 -17.88 -9.17
N GLU A 144 10.34 -17.41 -8.53
CA GLU A 144 11.21 -18.20 -7.63
C GLU A 144 10.48 -18.69 -6.35
N TRP A 145 9.29 -18.17 -6.07
CA TRP A 145 8.41 -18.61 -4.97
C TRP A 145 7.29 -19.55 -5.43
N ASP A 146 7.37 -20.03 -6.66
CA ASP A 146 6.38 -20.90 -7.28
C ASP A 146 7.01 -21.93 -8.20
N ALA A 147 6.24 -22.95 -8.59
CA ALA A 147 6.70 -24.03 -9.46
C ALA A 147 7.11 -23.55 -10.87
N THR A 148 6.72 -22.33 -11.24
CA THR A 148 7.08 -21.71 -12.51
C THR A 148 8.49 -21.10 -12.52
N GLY A 149 9.17 -21.05 -11.38
CA GLY A 149 10.55 -20.56 -11.27
C GLY A 149 11.60 -21.66 -11.35
N GLY A 150 12.87 -21.28 -11.17
CA GLY A 150 14.01 -22.20 -11.17
C GLY A 150 14.40 -22.77 -9.80
N SER A 151 13.60 -22.52 -8.74
CA SER A 151 13.91 -23.01 -7.38
C SER A 151 13.45 -24.46 -7.17
N SER A 152 14.15 -25.19 -6.30
CA SER A 152 13.77 -26.56 -5.94
C SER A 152 12.35 -26.62 -5.33
N PRO A 153 11.52 -27.62 -5.66
CA PRO A 153 10.20 -27.79 -5.03
C PRO A 153 10.25 -27.83 -3.50
N GLY A 154 11.28 -28.45 -2.91
CA GLY A 154 11.46 -28.51 -1.46
C GLY A 154 11.67 -27.13 -0.84
N ASP A 155 12.50 -26.29 -1.47
CA ASP A 155 12.75 -24.92 -1.04
C ASP A 155 11.50 -24.05 -1.16
N ILE A 156 10.76 -24.19 -2.26
CA ILE A 156 9.50 -23.46 -2.48
C ILE A 156 8.51 -23.82 -1.36
N ILE A 157 8.30 -25.11 -1.08
CA ILE A 157 7.40 -25.56 -0.02
C ILE A 157 7.85 -25.02 1.34
N TRP A 158 9.14 -25.12 1.66
CA TRP A 158 9.69 -24.67 2.93
C TRP A 158 9.52 -23.15 3.13
N ARG A 159 9.91 -22.33 2.16
CA ARG A 159 9.83 -20.86 2.25
C ARG A 159 8.38 -20.40 2.36
N ARG A 160 7.48 -20.96 1.55
CA ARG A 160 6.04 -20.65 1.57
C ARG A 160 5.40 -21.01 2.91
N ARG A 161 5.71 -22.19 3.47
CA ARG A 161 5.21 -22.61 4.79
C ARG A 161 5.76 -21.71 5.90
N ARG A 162 7.07 -21.44 5.91
CA ARG A 162 7.74 -20.59 6.90
C ARG A 162 7.14 -19.18 6.93
N CYS A 163 6.83 -18.63 5.76
CA CYS A 163 6.23 -17.30 5.64
C CYS A 163 4.70 -17.28 5.65
N ARG A 164 4.06 -18.45 5.83
CA ARG A 164 2.60 -18.62 5.84
C ARG A 164 1.92 -18.02 4.60
N VAL A 165 2.53 -18.21 3.42
CA VAL A 165 1.94 -17.76 2.14
C VAL A 165 0.77 -18.68 1.81
N PRO A 166 -0.46 -18.14 1.61
CA PRO A 166 -1.62 -18.97 1.30
C PRO A 166 -1.41 -19.84 0.05
N SER A 167 -2.02 -21.02 0.03
CA SER A 167 -1.96 -21.93 -1.12
C SER A 167 -2.67 -21.38 -2.36
N THR A 168 -3.51 -20.36 -2.24
CA THR A 168 -4.15 -19.68 -3.37
C THR A 168 -3.27 -18.60 -4.00
N GLU A 169 -2.25 -18.12 -3.28
CA GLU A 169 -1.38 -17.04 -3.75
C GLU A 169 -0.23 -17.63 -4.58
N ARG A 170 -0.34 -17.48 -5.90
CA ARG A 170 0.62 -18.01 -6.90
C ARG A 170 1.24 -16.87 -7.70
N HIS A 171 2.34 -17.17 -8.37
CA HIS A 171 2.97 -16.25 -9.30
C HIS A 171 1.99 -15.89 -10.41
N ARG A 172 1.76 -14.59 -10.58
CA ARG A 172 0.92 -14.00 -11.62
C ARG A 172 1.50 -12.65 -12.01
N PRO A 173 1.54 -12.29 -13.31
CA PRO A 173 1.87 -10.94 -13.76
C PRO A 173 1.26 -9.82 -12.92
N LYS A 174 2.06 -8.80 -12.59
CA LYS A 174 1.67 -7.68 -11.71
C LYS A 174 0.40 -6.97 -12.17
N TRP A 175 0.19 -6.87 -13.48
CA TRP A 175 -1.00 -6.22 -14.04
C TRP A 175 -2.31 -6.94 -13.66
N MET A 176 -2.30 -8.26 -13.44
CA MET A 176 -3.48 -8.98 -12.94
C MET A 176 -3.79 -8.58 -11.49
N LEU A 177 -2.75 -8.43 -10.66
CA LEU A 177 -2.91 -7.94 -9.28
C LEU A 177 -3.49 -6.53 -9.26
N ALA A 178 -3.08 -5.67 -10.21
CA ALA A 178 -3.64 -4.33 -10.36
C ALA A 178 -5.14 -4.39 -10.72
N VAL A 179 -5.51 -5.20 -11.72
CA VAL A 179 -6.92 -5.37 -12.12
C VAL A 179 -7.79 -5.88 -10.97
N GLU A 180 -7.31 -6.87 -10.20
CA GLU A 180 -8.02 -7.37 -9.02
C GLU A 180 -8.25 -6.29 -7.96
N MET A 181 -7.25 -5.43 -7.72
CA MET A 181 -7.41 -4.32 -6.79
C MET A 181 -8.37 -3.25 -7.30
N LEU A 182 -8.38 -2.99 -8.61
CA LEU A 182 -9.35 -2.09 -9.24
C LEU A 182 -10.78 -2.64 -9.10
N ASP A 183 -10.97 -3.95 -9.32
CA ASP A 183 -12.26 -4.63 -9.12
C ASP A 183 -12.74 -4.53 -7.67
N GLU A 184 -11.84 -4.69 -6.70
CA GLU A 184 -12.18 -4.52 -5.28
C GLU A 184 -12.65 -3.09 -4.98
N LEU A 185 -11.91 -2.07 -5.45
CA LEU A 185 -12.28 -0.68 -5.23
C LEU A 185 -13.63 -0.34 -5.89
N VAL A 186 -13.86 -0.86 -7.10
CA VAL A 186 -15.13 -0.76 -7.82
C VAL A 186 -16.27 -1.45 -7.05
N GLY A 187 -16.03 -2.66 -6.55
CA GLY A 187 -16.96 -3.42 -5.72
C GLY A 187 -17.25 -2.76 -4.37
N TRP A 188 -16.36 -1.92 -3.86
CA TRP A 188 -16.61 -1.09 -2.68
C TRP A 188 -17.41 0.19 -2.97
N GLY A 189 -17.86 0.38 -4.22
CA GLY A 189 -18.66 1.51 -4.65
C GLY A 189 -17.86 2.73 -5.07
N LEU A 190 -16.54 2.59 -5.28
CA LEU A 190 -15.67 3.67 -5.73
C LEU A 190 -15.53 3.64 -7.25
N ARG A 191 -15.28 4.78 -7.89
CA ARG A 191 -14.97 4.85 -9.33
C ARG A 191 -13.80 5.81 -9.57
N PRO A 192 -12.82 5.43 -10.41
CA PRO A 192 -11.80 6.38 -10.85
C PRO A 192 -12.39 7.34 -11.89
N PRO A 193 -12.00 8.63 -11.89
CA PRO A 193 -12.17 9.45 -13.08
C PRO A 193 -11.33 8.90 -14.25
N VAL A 194 -10.10 8.48 -13.96
CA VAL A 194 -9.18 7.83 -14.90
C VAL A 194 -8.17 6.95 -14.16
N VAL A 195 -7.78 5.84 -14.77
CA VAL A 195 -6.67 4.99 -14.31
C VAL A 195 -5.38 5.41 -15.01
N VAL A 196 -4.32 5.66 -14.25
CA VAL A 196 -3.00 6.02 -14.78
C VAL A 196 -1.99 4.94 -14.44
N ALA A 197 -1.20 4.48 -15.40
CA ALA A 197 -0.14 3.49 -15.16
C ALA A 197 1.09 3.72 -16.05
N GLY A 198 2.27 3.37 -15.53
CA GLY A 198 3.53 3.39 -16.28
C GLY A 198 3.65 2.24 -17.30
N ALA A 199 4.72 2.22 -18.08
CA ALA A 199 4.95 1.19 -19.12
C ALA A 199 4.87 -0.24 -18.60
N GLY A 200 5.40 -0.51 -17.40
CA GLY A 200 5.40 -1.85 -16.79
C GLY A 200 4.00 -2.45 -16.58
N TYR A 201 2.94 -1.65 -16.73
CA TYR A 201 1.55 -2.10 -16.81
C TYR A 201 0.95 -1.78 -18.19
N GLY A 202 1.18 -0.57 -18.68
CA GLY A 202 0.58 -0.01 -19.87
C GLY A 202 0.95 -0.72 -21.16
N GLU A 203 2.09 -1.40 -21.26
CA GLU A 203 2.51 -2.15 -22.44
C GLU A 203 1.77 -3.49 -22.59
N HIS A 204 1.25 -4.05 -21.50
CA HIS A 204 0.50 -5.31 -21.52
C HIS A 204 -0.88 -5.13 -22.16
N THR A 205 -1.10 -5.76 -23.31
CA THR A 205 -2.40 -5.81 -24.01
C THR A 205 -3.52 -6.33 -23.10
N GLY A 206 -3.23 -7.36 -22.30
CA GLY A 206 -4.19 -7.93 -21.34
C GLY A 206 -4.63 -6.94 -20.26
N PHE A 207 -3.76 -6.01 -19.84
CA PHE A 207 -4.12 -4.97 -18.90
C PHE A 207 -5.10 -3.97 -19.53
N ARG A 208 -4.78 -3.46 -20.73
CA ARG A 208 -5.65 -2.51 -21.46
C ARG A 208 -7.03 -3.11 -21.74
N ALA A 209 -7.07 -4.33 -22.29
CA ALA A 209 -8.31 -5.05 -22.55
C ALA A 209 -9.13 -5.36 -21.26
N ALA A 210 -8.47 -5.52 -20.11
CA ALA A 210 -9.17 -5.68 -18.84
C ALA A 210 -9.83 -4.38 -18.38
N LEU A 211 -9.21 -3.22 -18.60
CA LEU A 211 -9.79 -1.90 -18.31
C LEU A 211 -10.96 -1.58 -19.25
N ASP A 212 -10.80 -1.85 -20.56
CA ASP A 212 -11.84 -1.65 -21.58
C ASP A 212 -13.12 -2.44 -21.22
N ARG A 213 -12.99 -3.74 -20.92
CA ARG A 213 -14.13 -4.59 -20.52
C ARG A 213 -14.86 -4.12 -19.27
N ARG A 214 -14.19 -3.33 -18.41
CA ARG A 214 -14.78 -2.77 -17.19
C ARG A 214 -15.31 -1.36 -17.39
N GLY A 215 -15.15 -0.79 -18.59
CA GLY A 215 -15.49 0.61 -18.86
C GLY A 215 -14.70 1.59 -18.00
N LEU A 216 -13.48 1.25 -17.59
CA LEU A 216 -12.62 2.14 -16.79
C LEU A 216 -11.79 3.02 -17.73
N PRO A 217 -11.97 4.36 -17.71
CA PRO A 217 -11.13 5.26 -18.50
C PRO A 217 -9.66 5.14 -18.09
N TYR A 218 -8.72 5.18 -19.03
CA TYR A 218 -7.30 5.07 -18.69
C TYR A 218 -6.37 5.92 -19.56
N LEU A 219 -5.25 6.30 -18.95
CA LEU A 219 -4.10 6.92 -19.59
C LEU A 219 -2.85 6.11 -19.21
N VAL A 220 -2.39 5.28 -20.14
CA VAL A 220 -1.24 4.39 -19.91
C VAL A 220 -0.17 4.63 -20.97
N ARG A 221 1.10 4.46 -20.60
CA ARG A 221 2.19 4.53 -21.57
C ARG A 221 2.26 3.20 -22.32
N ALA A 222 2.08 3.23 -23.64
CA ALA A 222 2.23 2.10 -24.55
C ALA A 222 2.99 2.56 -25.80
N GLY A 223 4.23 2.12 -26.00
CA GLY A 223 5.11 2.63 -27.07
C GLY A 223 5.67 4.04 -26.76
N GLY A 224 6.69 4.45 -27.51
CA GLY A 224 7.52 5.65 -27.25
C GLY A 224 6.83 7.01 -27.39
N GLU A 225 5.52 7.05 -27.64
CA GLU A 225 4.77 8.29 -27.82
C GLU A 225 3.79 8.52 -26.67
N VAL A 226 3.83 9.72 -26.10
CA VAL A 226 2.83 10.20 -25.15
C VAL A 226 2.12 11.36 -25.83
N VAL A 227 0.98 11.09 -26.46
CA VAL A 227 0.10 12.15 -26.95
C VAL A 227 -0.85 12.56 -25.81
N SER A 228 -0.83 13.84 -25.42
CA SER A 228 -1.75 14.37 -24.41
C SER A 228 -2.20 15.78 -24.79
N GLY A 229 -3.42 15.89 -25.31
CA GLY A 229 -4.20 17.13 -25.31
C GLY A 229 -5.12 17.27 -24.08
N ALA A 230 -4.90 16.48 -23.02
CA ALA A 230 -5.79 16.37 -21.87
C ALA A 230 -5.43 17.34 -20.72
N VAL A 231 -6.46 17.76 -19.97
CA VAL A 231 -6.36 18.58 -18.74
C VAL A 231 -5.56 17.87 -17.63
N ILE A 232 -5.48 16.53 -17.66
CA ILE A 232 -4.71 15.70 -16.72
C ILE A 232 -3.34 15.39 -17.33
N ARG A 233 -2.26 15.73 -16.62
CA ARG A 233 -0.87 15.43 -17.02
C ARG A 233 -0.41 14.10 -16.41
N PRO A 234 -0.30 12.99 -17.17
CA PRO A 234 -0.01 11.66 -16.60
C PRO A 234 1.33 11.58 -15.88
N GLN A 235 2.31 12.38 -16.31
CA GLN A 235 3.63 12.45 -15.67
C GLN A 235 3.55 13.04 -14.25
N GLU A 236 2.68 14.05 -14.03
CA GLU A 236 2.49 14.66 -12.72
C GLU A 236 1.72 13.72 -11.78
N ILE A 237 0.69 13.04 -12.29
CA ILE A 237 -0.02 11.99 -11.52
C ILE A 237 0.95 10.91 -11.04
N ARG A 238 1.81 10.42 -11.95
CA ARG A 238 2.83 9.42 -11.61
C ARG A 238 3.84 9.96 -10.59
N ARG A 239 4.32 11.19 -10.75
CA ARG A 239 5.25 11.82 -9.80
C ARG A 239 4.63 11.91 -8.39
N ARG A 240 3.37 12.31 -8.27
CA ARG A 240 2.65 12.37 -6.98
C ARG A 240 2.47 10.99 -6.36
N MET A 241 2.12 9.98 -7.16
CA MET A 241 2.09 8.58 -6.72
C MET A 241 3.45 8.13 -6.16
N GLU A 242 4.54 8.37 -6.90
CA GLU A 242 5.91 8.00 -6.50
C GLU A 242 6.34 8.71 -5.21
N LEU A 243 6.00 10.00 -5.05
CA LEU A 243 6.22 10.74 -3.81
C LEU A 243 5.47 10.11 -2.64
N GLY A 244 4.18 9.77 -2.82
CA GLY A 244 3.39 9.08 -1.79
C GLY A 244 3.93 7.69 -1.47
N GLY A 245 4.44 6.96 -2.46
CA GLY A 245 5.11 5.66 -2.26
C GLY A 245 6.41 5.78 -1.45
N ARG A 246 7.25 6.77 -1.76
CA ARG A 246 8.47 7.07 -0.99
C ARG A 246 8.14 7.44 0.45
N GLU A 247 7.10 8.25 0.65
CA GLU A 247 6.66 8.64 1.99
C GLU A 247 6.27 7.42 2.85
N LEU A 248 5.59 6.43 2.27
CA LEU A 248 5.27 5.17 2.96
C LEU A 248 6.53 4.39 3.35
N ILE A 249 7.52 4.33 2.46
CA ILE A 249 8.79 3.65 2.70
C ILE A 249 9.57 4.31 3.82
N GLU A 250 9.78 5.62 3.72
CA GLU A 250 10.71 6.38 4.54
C GLU A 250 10.10 6.80 5.88
N ARG A 251 8.83 7.24 5.88
CA ARG A 251 8.20 7.84 7.08
C ARG A 251 7.24 6.88 7.78
N PHE A 252 6.40 6.16 7.04
CA PHE A 252 5.33 5.35 7.62
C PHE A 252 5.65 3.86 7.73
N GLY A 253 6.94 3.53 7.76
CA GLY A 253 7.44 2.24 8.24
C GLY A 253 7.44 1.09 7.25
N LEU A 254 7.03 1.31 6.00
CA LEU A 254 7.02 0.25 5.00
C LEU A 254 8.44 -0.29 4.72
N GLY A 255 9.46 0.58 4.75
CA GLY A 255 10.88 0.18 4.68
C GLY A 255 11.43 -0.46 5.95
N HIS A 256 10.76 -0.27 7.09
CA HIS A 256 11.20 -0.74 8.41
C HIS A 256 10.57 -2.07 8.84
N PHE A 257 9.63 -2.61 8.07
CA PHE A 257 8.90 -3.80 8.48
C PHE A 257 9.77 -5.08 8.45
N GLU A 258 9.82 -5.78 9.57
CA GLU A 258 10.63 -6.99 9.79
C GLU A 258 9.79 -8.27 9.93
N GLY A 259 8.47 -8.16 9.79
CA GLY A 259 7.58 -9.31 9.92
C GLY A 259 7.73 -10.31 8.78
N ARG A 260 7.74 -11.60 9.13
CA ARG A 260 8.03 -12.71 8.21
C ARG A 260 6.78 -13.46 7.72
N SER A 261 5.59 -12.90 7.91
CA SER A 261 4.34 -13.56 7.48
C SER A 261 3.63 -12.79 6.39
N TRP A 262 3.05 -13.51 5.43
CA TRP A 262 2.23 -12.95 4.35
C TRP A 262 1.13 -12.02 4.88
N ILE A 263 0.41 -12.49 5.90
CA ILE A 263 -0.67 -11.72 6.52
C ILE A 263 -0.13 -10.49 7.27
N GLY A 264 1.02 -10.64 7.95
CA GLY A 264 1.68 -9.54 8.65
C GLY A 264 2.07 -8.42 7.70
N TRP A 265 2.63 -8.75 6.53
CA TRP A 265 2.95 -7.77 5.50
C TRP A 265 1.70 -7.00 5.03
N ASN A 266 0.63 -7.74 4.69
CA ASN A 266 -0.61 -7.13 4.19
C ASN A 266 -1.29 -6.23 5.22
N ARG A 267 -1.20 -6.58 6.50
CA ARG A 267 -1.73 -5.79 7.61
C ARG A 267 -0.88 -4.55 7.88
N HIS A 268 0.43 -4.70 7.91
CA HIS A 268 1.36 -3.60 8.10
C HIS A 268 1.20 -2.54 7.00
N VAL A 269 1.20 -2.93 5.72
CA VAL A 269 1.06 -1.96 4.61
C VAL A 269 -0.29 -1.23 4.66
N THR A 270 -1.35 -1.89 5.15
CA THR A 270 -2.66 -1.26 5.37
C THR A 270 -2.60 -0.21 6.49
N LEU A 271 -1.91 -0.53 7.59
CA LEU A 271 -1.72 0.40 8.72
C LEU A 271 -0.80 1.57 8.35
N ALA A 272 0.26 1.33 7.58
CA ALA A 272 1.12 2.38 7.01
C ALA A 272 0.33 3.33 6.09
N SER A 273 -0.56 2.78 5.25
CA SER A 273 -1.45 3.58 4.40
C SER A 273 -2.44 4.42 5.22
N ALA A 274 -2.92 3.89 6.35
CA ALA A 274 -3.74 4.68 7.29
C ALA A 274 -2.95 5.80 7.96
N ALA A 275 -1.68 5.57 8.32
CA ALA A 275 -0.82 6.60 8.92
C ALA A 275 -0.54 7.72 7.92
N GLN A 276 -0.24 7.36 6.66
CA GLN A 276 -0.12 8.31 5.56
C GLN A 276 -1.38 9.15 5.41
N LEU A 277 -2.55 8.53 5.32
CA LEU A 277 -3.79 9.26 5.11
C LEU A 277 -4.09 10.22 6.27
N PHE A 278 -3.84 9.80 7.51
CA PHE A 278 -3.98 10.68 8.67
C PHE A 278 -3.04 11.89 8.56
N SER A 279 -1.75 11.66 8.32
CA SER A 279 -0.76 12.74 8.18
C SER A 279 -1.11 13.69 7.04
N THR A 280 -1.56 13.16 5.90
CA THR A 280 -2.06 13.96 4.78
C THR A 280 -3.25 14.82 5.18
N SER A 281 -4.19 14.28 5.97
CA SER A 281 -5.35 15.04 6.43
C SER A 281 -4.97 16.19 7.37
N GLU A 282 -3.92 16.04 8.17
CA GLU A 282 -3.43 17.11 9.03
C GLU A 282 -2.73 18.21 8.22
N ARG A 283 -1.90 17.84 7.24
CA ARG A 283 -1.25 18.82 6.34
C ARG A 283 -2.24 19.65 5.54
N LEU A 284 -3.31 19.03 5.04
CA LEU A 284 -4.35 19.76 4.30
C LEU A 284 -5.07 20.77 5.19
N ARG A 285 -5.37 20.41 6.44
CA ARG A 285 -5.97 21.32 7.43
C ARG A 285 -5.08 22.52 7.76
N GLU A 286 -3.77 22.29 7.87
CA GLU A 286 -2.80 23.38 8.12
C GLU A 286 -2.74 24.36 6.94
N THR A 287 -2.81 23.86 5.70
CA THR A 287 -2.89 24.71 4.50
C THR A 287 -4.18 25.52 4.46
N GLU A 288 -5.34 24.87 4.66
CA GLU A 288 -6.64 25.56 4.71
C GLU A 288 -6.71 26.62 5.83
N GLY A 289 -6.06 26.36 6.97
CA GLY A 289 -5.98 27.32 8.08
C GLY A 289 -5.17 28.57 7.70
N ARG A 290 -4.01 28.38 7.08
CA ARG A 290 -3.16 29.49 6.60
C ARG A 290 -3.86 30.33 5.55
N ASP A 291 -4.50 29.70 4.56
CA ASP A 291 -5.19 30.41 3.48
C ASP A 291 -6.33 31.29 4.00
N ARG A 292 -6.97 30.90 5.12
CA ARG A 292 -8.01 31.69 5.81
C ARG A 292 -7.46 32.83 6.65
N GLU A 293 -6.23 32.74 7.13
CA GLU A 293 -5.57 33.82 7.89
C GLU A 293 -4.99 34.90 6.95
N THR A 294 -4.66 34.54 5.70
CA THR A 294 -4.18 35.47 4.67
C THR A 294 -5.27 36.07 3.75
N ALA A 295 -6.52 35.65 3.90
CA ALA A 295 -7.68 36.17 3.14
C ALA A 295 -8.49 37.18 3.96
#